data_AF-A0A7W4AD79-F1
#
_entry.id   AF-A0A7W4AD79-F1
#
_cell.length_a   1.000
_cell.length_b   1.000
_cell.length_c   1.000
_cell.angle_alpha   90.00
_cell.angle_beta   90.00
_cell.angle_gamma   90.00
#
_symmetry.space_group_name_H-M   'P 1'
#
loop_
_entity.id
_entity.type
_entity.pdbx_description
1 polymer ?
#
loop_
_entity_poly.entity_id
_entity_poly.type
_entity_poly.pdbx_seq_one_letter_code
_entity_poly.pdbx_strand_id
1 'polypeptide(L)' 'MKCPSCEKYIGWDWIEDECIEPNEAFDCPHCDETLRYEMDEGTYFGAQHMTVEVVDD' A
#
# COMPACT_ATOMS: atom_id res chain seq x y z
N MET A 1 -1.34 -2.51 -5.95
CA MET A 1 -1.32 -1.07 -5.62
C MET A 1 -0.29 -0.35 -6.49
N LYS A 2 -0.36 0.97 -6.71
CA LYS A 2 0.67 1.73 -7.46
C LYS A 2 1.38 2.67 -6.51
N CYS A 3 2.71 2.63 -6.46
CA CYS A 3 3.50 3.58 -5.69
C CYS A 3 3.32 4.99 -6.29
N PRO A 4 2.97 6.02 -5.50
CA PRO A 4 2.83 7.40 -6.00
C PRO A 4 4.16 8.02 -6.45
N SER A 5 5.27 7.55 -5.88
CA SER A 5 6.60 8.11 -6.12
C SER A 5 7.28 7.54 -7.37
N CYS A 6 7.41 6.21 -7.46
CA CYS A 6 8.07 5.57 -8.60
C CYS A 6 7.10 5.11 -9.70
N GLU A 7 5.79 5.31 -9.49
CA GLU A 7 4.72 4.88 -10.39
C GLU A 7 4.71 3.37 -10.72
N LYS A 8 5.50 2.56 -10.01
CA LYS A 8 5.52 1.12 -10.21
C LYS A 8 4.38 0.45 -9.46
N TYR A 9 3.93 -0.67 -10.01
CA TYR A 9 2.90 -1.48 -9.41
C TYR A 9 3.50 -2.38 -8.33
N ILE A 10 3.01 -2.24 -7.10
CA ILE A 10 3.28 -3.11 -5.97
C ILE A 10 2.25 -4.23 -6.02
N GLY A 11 2.73 -5.47 -6.19
CA GLY A 11 1.90 -6.67 -6.21
C GLY A 11 1.28 -6.93 -4.84
N TRP A 12 0.05 -7.44 -4.84
CA TRP A 12 -0.64 -7.80 -3.60
C TRP A 12 0.00 -9.00 -2.91
N ASP A 13 0.47 -9.95 -3.72
CA ASP A 13 1.29 -11.08 -3.31
C ASP A 13 2.49 -10.66 -2.45
N TRP A 14 3.21 -9.59 -2.83
CA TRP A 14 4.35 -9.08 -2.06
C TRP A 14 3.92 -8.47 -0.72
N ILE A 15 2.78 -7.77 -0.68
CA ILE A 15 2.26 -7.16 0.54
C ILE A 15 1.78 -8.24 1.53
N GLU A 16 1.14 -9.30 1.03
CA GLU A 16 0.77 -10.46 1.84
C GLU A 16 2.00 -11.23 2.33
N ASP A 17 3.04 -11.39 1.50
CA ASP A 17 4.28 -12.10 1.86
C ASP A 17 5.09 -11.33 2.93
N GLU A 18 5.15 -10.00 2.83
CA GLU A 18 5.74 -9.14 3.88
C GLU A 18 4.83 -8.93 5.10
N CYS A 19 3.60 -9.44 5.07
CA CYS A 19 2.62 -9.32 6.16
C CYS A 19 2.43 -7.87 6.63
N ILE A 20 2.50 -6.92 5.69
CA ILE A 20 2.35 -5.50 5.99
C ILE A 20 0.89 -5.26 6.39
N GLU A 21 0.63 -4.59 7.50
CA GLU A 21 -0.74 -4.28 7.95
C GLU A 21 -1.29 -2.95 7.36
N PRO A 22 -2.63 -2.78 7.27
CA PRO A 22 -3.20 -1.48 6.91
C PRO A 22 -2.81 -0.41 7.94
N ASN A 23 -2.36 0.75 7.47
CA ASN A 23 -1.73 1.86 8.23
C ASN A 23 -0.30 1.57 8.72
N GLU A 24 0.30 0.44 8.37
CA GLU A 24 1.71 0.21 8.60
C GLU A 24 2.56 0.95 7.56
N ALA A 25 3.67 1.52 8.03
CA ALA A 25 4.65 2.15 7.16
C ALA A 25 5.56 1.06 6.59
N PHE A 26 5.65 0.99 5.26
CA PHE A 26 6.46 0.01 4.54
C PHE A 26 7.26 0.70 3.45
N ASP A 27 8.44 0.18 3.14
CA ASP A 27 9.28 0.75 2.09
C ASP A 27 8.98 0.10 0.74
N CYS A 28 8.83 0.91 -0.29
CA CYS A 28 8.55 0.40 -1.62
C CYS A 28 9.77 -0.40 -2.15
N PRO A 29 9.62 -1.63 -2.65
CA PRO A 29 10.73 -2.51 -3.09
C PRO A 29 11.44 -2.02 -4.37
N HIS A 30 11.07 -0.83 -4.85
CA HIS A 30 11.53 -0.27 -6.11
C HIS A 30 12.20 1.08 -6.01
N CYS A 31 11.90 1.83 -4.95
CA CYS A 31 12.43 3.17 -4.73
C CYS A 31 12.76 3.43 -3.26
N ASP A 32 12.54 2.45 -2.37
CA ASP A 32 12.75 2.55 -0.93
C ASP A 32 12.06 3.79 -0.32
N GLU A 33 10.95 4.21 -0.94
CA GLU A 33 10.10 5.29 -0.41
C GLU A 33 9.19 4.69 0.65
N THR A 34 9.15 5.33 1.82
CA THR A 34 8.25 4.93 2.90
C THR A 34 6.81 5.32 2.54
N LEU A 35 5.98 4.30 2.38
CA LEU A 35 4.59 4.41 2.02
C LEU A 35 3.74 3.86 3.16
N ARG A 36 2.50 4.33 3.23
CA ARG A 36 1.47 3.68 4.03
C ARG A 36 0.29 3.37 3.13
N TYR A 37 -0.34 2.24 3.34
CA TYR A 37 -1.58 1.93 2.66
C TYR A 37 -2.70 1.80 3.68
N GLU A 38 -3.88 2.32 3.36
CA GLU A 38 -5.08 2.11 4.12
C GLU A 38 -5.99 1.12 3.36
N MET A 39 -6.57 0.17 4.08
CA MET A 39 -7.66 -0.65 3.55
C MET A 39 -8.95 -0.10 4.12
N ASP A 40 -9.78 0.48 3.26
CA ASP A 40 -11.14 0.88 3.62
C ASP A 40 -12.00 -0.40 3.69
N GLU A 41 -12.09 -0.99 4.87
CA GLU A 41 -12.94 -2.15 5.20
C GLU A 41 -14.44 -1.78 5.27
N GLY A 42 -14.85 -0.68 4.63
CA GLY A 42 -16.13 -0.01 4.84
C GLY A 42 -17.16 -0.12 3.71
N THR A 43 -16.89 -0.81 2.59
CA THR A 43 -17.87 -0.87 1.49
C THR A 43 -18.76 -2.12 1.57
N TYR A 44 -20.08 -1.89 1.58
CA TYR A 44 -21.18 -2.85 1.70
C TYR A 44 -21.26 -3.93 0.57
N PHE A 45 -20.21 -4.15 -0.22
CA PHE A 45 -20.21 -5.09 -1.35
C PHE A 45 -18.87 -5.78 -1.61
N GLY A 46 -18.01 -5.96 -0.60
CA GLY A 46 -16.79 -6.78 -0.74
C GLY A 46 -15.73 -6.22 -1.71
N ALA A 47 -15.85 -4.95 -2.11
CA ALA A 47 -14.84 -4.25 -2.89
C ALA A 47 -13.85 -3.59 -1.92
N GLN A 48 -12.74 -4.27 -1.66
CA GLN A 48 -11.64 -3.70 -0.87
C GLN A 48 -10.98 -2.58 -1.68
N HIS A 49 -11.21 -1.34 -1.26
CA HIS A 49 -10.55 -0.18 -1.83
C HIS A 49 -9.28 0.11 -1.02
N MET A 50 -8.19 0.27 -1.75
CA MET A 50 -6.84 0.31 -1.23
C MET A 50 -6.19 1.59 -1.73
N THR A 51 -6.01 2.57 -0.84
CA THR A 51 -5.33 3.83 -1.15
C THR A 51 -3.94 3.82 -0.53
N VAL A 52 -2.96 4.31 -1.29
CA VAL A 52 -1.56 4.41 -0.83
C VAL A 52 -1.22 5.89 -0.74
N GLU A 53 -0.73 6.31 0.42
CA GLU A 53 -0.25 7.66 0.68
C GLU A 53 1.27 7.64 0.94
N VAL A 54 1.95 8.70 0.50
CA VAL A 54 3.38 8.92 0.81
C VAL A 54 3.46 9.65 2.15
N VAL A 55 4.34 9.18 3.04
CA VAL A 55 4.63 9.86 4.31
C VAL A 55 5.91 10.68 4.11
N ASP A 56 5.77 11.93 3.69
CA ASP A 56 6.85 12.93 3.71
C ASP A 56 6.84 13.63 5.09
N ASP A 57 7.99 13.69 5.77
CA ASP A 57 8.21 14.42 7.03
C ASP A 57 8.25 15.95 6.82
#